data_AF-A0A448V088-F1
#
_entry.id   AF-A0A448V088-F1
#
_cell.length_a   1.000
_cell.length_b   1.000
_cell.length_c   1.000
_cell.angle_alpha   90.00
_cell.angle_beta   90.00
_cell.angle_gamma   90.00
#
_symmetry.space_group_name_H-M   'P 1'
#
loop_
_entity.id
_entity.type
_entity.pdbx_description
1 polymer ?
#
loop_
_entity_poly.entity_id
_entity_poly.type
_entity_poly.pdbx_seq_one_letter_code
_entity_poly.pdbx_strand_id
1 'polypeptide(L)'
;MEYSIQPVKVKGKIKSFDRVEENRIKIHLSGRLGVLVIPKTLIVNYEDFDRNRYLTFYYSYLRVQDMPFDNDVSELLNQKTIEPCVVSGVLTEVNDTAVECKMNRDLGAIRVPRRTVITEVPLKEGLPVEFYLSKALVVAE
;
A
#
# COMPACT_ATOMS: atom_id res chain seq x y z
N MET A 1 -2.64 -25.95 1.87
CA MET A 1 -1.35 -25.23 1.94
C MET A 1 -1.62 -23.94 2.67
N GLU A 2 -0.95 -23.69 3.80
CA GLU A 2 -0.99 -22.37 4.44
C GLU A 2 -0.20 -21.40 3.56
N TYR A 3 -0.91 -20.65 2.71
CA TYR A 3 -0.30 -19.56 1.96
C TYR A 3 -0.01 -18.41 2.93
N SER A 4 1.27 -18.17 3.19
CA SER A 4 1.73 -16.99 3.94
C SER A 4 2.07 -15.86 2.97
N ILE A 5 1.53 -14.66 3.22
CA ILE A 5 1.86 -13.47 2.44
C ILE A 5 3.27 -13.00 2.81
N GLN A 6 4.16 -12.88 1.82
CA GLN A 6 5.53 -12.41 2.05
C GLN A 6 5.69 -10.97 1.55
N PRO A 7 6.18 -10.04 2.38
CA PRO A 7 6.52 -8.70 1.93
C PRO A 7 7.74 -8.73 1.01
N VAL A 8 7.64 -7.99 -0.09
CA VAL A 8 8.74 -7.76 -1.02
C VAL A 8 9.06 -6.28 -1.08
N LYS A 9 10.33 -5.95 -1.32
CA LYS A 9 10.76 -4.57 -1.53
C LYS A 9 10.36 -4.12 -2.93
N VAL A 10 9.55 -3.07 -3.02
CA VAL A 10 9.02 -2.50 -4.26
C VAL A 10 9.67 -1.14 -4.51
N LYS A 11 9.91 -0.82 -5.79
CA LYS A 11 10.27 0.52 -6.25
C LYS A 11 9.04 1.18 -6.87
N GLY A 12 8.71 2.39 -6.42
CA GLY A 12 7.64 3.22 -6.96
C GLY A 12 8.17 4.50 -7.58
N LYS A 13 7.34 5.15 -8.39
CA LYS A 13 7.61 6.48 -8.96
C LYS A 13 6.43 7.42 -8.80
N ILE A 14 6.69 8.69 -8.55
CA ILE A 14 5.70 9.75 -8.67
C ILE A 14 5.74 10.29 -10.09
N LYS A 15 4.59 10.35 -10.78
CA LYS A 15 4.56 10.94 -12.12
C LYS A 15 4.59 12.45 -12.01
N SER A 16 5.22 13.10 -12.99
CA SER A 16 5.42 14.55 -13.00
C SER A 16 4.13 15.38 -12.95
N PHE A 17 3.03 14.80 -13.44
CA PHE A 17 1.72 15.44 -13.54
C PHE A 17 0.78 15.07 -12.38
N ASP A 18 1.16 14.14 -11.50
CA ASP A 18 0.36 13.89 -10.31
C ASP A 18 0.51 15.10 -9.39
N ARG A 19 -0.62 15.77 -9.13
CA ARG A 19 -0.65 16.78 -8.08
C ARG A 19 -0.41 16.07 -6.76
N VAL A 20 0.58 16.55 -6.02
CA VAL A 20 0.66 16.26 -4.59
C VAL A 20 -0.52 17.00 -3.98
N GLU A 21 -1.61 16.27 -3.72
CA GLU A 21 -2.69 16.79 -2.89
C GLU A 21 -2.08 17.21 -1.55
N GLU A 22 -2.60 18.27 -0.91
CA GLU A 22 -1.90 18.98 0.17
C GLU A 22 -1.27 18.06 1.23
N ASN A 23 -1.90 16.91 1.53
CA ASN A 23 -1.40 15.93 2.48
C ASN A 23 -1.12 14.51 1.93
N ARG A 24 -1.38 14.22 0.64
CA ARG A 24 -1.30 12.85 0.09
C ARG A 24 -0.45 12.77 -1.18
N ILE A 25 0.20 11.63 -1.35
CA ILE A 25 1.06 11.34 -2.50
C ILE A 25 0.58 10.07 -3.20
N LYS A 26 0.58 10.13 -4.53
CA LYS A 26 0.28 9.01 -5.42
C LYS A 26 1.55 8.37 -5.98
N ILE A 27 1.82 7.14 -5.58
CA ILE A 27 2.98 6.34 -5.96
C ILE A 27 2.56 5.29 -6.98
N HIS A 28 3.16 5.31 -8.17
CA HIS A 28 2.95 4.28 -9.21
C HIS A 28 3.97 3.17 -9.02
N LEU A 29 3.52 1.94 -8.80
CA LEU A 29 4.39 0.79 -8.55
C LEU A 29 5.06 0.34 -9.86
N SER A 30 6.37 0.14 -9.84
CA SER A 30 7.14 -0.31 -11.02
C SER A 30 6.73 -1.74 -11.40
N GLY A 31 6.76 -2.07 -12.70
CA GLY A 31 6.47 -3.44 -13.19
C GLY A 31 4.99 -3.80 -13.47
N ARG A 32 4.04 -2.87 -13.23
CA ARG A 32 2.56 -2.97 -13.43
C ARG A 32 1.67 -3.37 -12.24
N LEU A 33 2.05 -3.19 -10.98
CA LEU A 33 1.21 -3.73 -9.90
C LEU A 33 0.67 -2.66 -8.94
N GLY A 34 0.12 -1.58 -9.49
CA GLY A 34 -0.85 -0.75 -8.78
C GLY A 34 -0.47 0.70 -8.56
N VAL A 35 -1.33 1.39 -7.81
CA VAL A 35 -1.16 2.76 -7.34
C VAL A 35 -1.37 2.76 -5.84
N LEU A 36 -0.39 3.27 -5.11
CA LEU A 36 -0.47 3.48 -3.67
C LEU A 36 -0.68 4.98 -3.41
N VAL A 37 -1.72 5.32 -2.66
CA VAL A 37 -1.99 6.69 -2.21
C VAL A 37 -1.85 6.72 -0.70
N ILE A 38 -0.88 7.47 -0.19
CA ILE A 38 -0.56 7.55 1.25
C ILE A 38 -0.38 8.99 1.70
N PRO A 39 -0.60 9.31 3.00
CA PRO A 39 -0.24 10.61 3.54
C PRO A 39 1.28 10.81 3.57
N LYS A 40 1.72 12.07 3.50
CA LYS A 40 3.15 12.45 3.53
C LYS A 40 3.87 11.96 4.80
N THR A 41 3.14 11.80 5.90
CA THR A 41 3.64 11.28 7.19
C THR A 41 4.09 9.82 7.13
N LEU A 42 3.68 9.07 6.10
CA LEU A 42 4.15 7.71 5.82
C LEU A 42 5.38 7.70 4.89
N ILE A 43 6.11 8.81 4.79
CA ILE A 43 7.39 8.91 4.10
C ILE A 43 8.46 9.26 5.13
N VAL A 44 9.52 8.46 5.19
CA VAL A 44 10.58 8.60 6.22
C VAL A 44 11.40 9.88 6.03
N ASN A 45 11.82 10.16 4.80
CA ASN A 45 12.66 11.31 4.41
C ASN A 45 11.93 12.19 3.40
N TYR A 46 10.77 12.74 3.80
CA TYR A 46 9.92 13.55 2.92
C TYR A 46 10.63 14.82 2.42
N GLU A 47 11.57 15.36 3.18
CA GLU A 47 12.41 16.50 2.80
C GLU A 47 13.20 16.29 1.50
N ASP A 48 13.54 15.03 1.16
CA ASP A 48 14.26 14.69 -0.07
C ASP A 48 13.34 14.56 -1.29
N PHE A 49 12.02 14.66 -1.09
CA PHE A 49 11.00 14.37 -2.10
C PHE A 49 11.08 15.28 -3.33
N ASP A 50 11.31 16.59 -3.15
CA ASP A 50 11.34 17.53 -4.29
C ASP A 50 12.51 17.29 -5.24
N ARG A 51 13.57 16.62 -4.76
CA ARG A 51 14.76 16.31 -5.54
C ARG A 51 14.68 14.96 -6.25
N ASN A 52 13.80 14.06 -5.79
CA ASN A 52 13.78 12.66 -6.21
C ASN A 52 12.35 12.14 -6.34
N ARG A 53 11.99 11.59 -7.50
CA ARG A 53 10.64 11.06 -7.76
C ARG A 53 10.52 9.54 -7.59
N TYR A 54 11.53 8.90 -7.03
CA TYR A 54 11.56 7.46 -6.78
C TYR A 54 11.48 7.17 -5.30
N LEU A 55 10.72 6.14 -4.95
CA LEU A 55 10.58 5.66 -3.59
C LEU A 55 10.73 4.15 -3.54
N THR A 56 11.11 3.63 -2.37
CA THR A 56 11.08 2.21 -2.08
C THR A 56 10.37 1.93 -0.76
N PHE A 57 9.65 0.81 -0.70
CA PHE A 57 8.89 0.37 0.48
C PHE A 57 8.66 -1.14 0.40
N TYR A 58 8.27 -1.75 1.51
CA TYR A 58 7.81 -3.14 1.53
C TYR A 58 6.31 -3.21 1.27
N TYR A 59 5.91 -4.22 0.50
CA TYR A 59 4.51 -4.52 0.18
C TYR A 59 4.33 -6.03 -0.03
N SER A 60 3.22 -6.61 0.42
CA SER A 60 2.82 -7.98 0.08
C SER A 60 1.51 -8.01 -0.70
N TYR A 61 1.13 -9.17 -1.23
CA TYR A 61 -0.23 -9.39 -1.72
C TYR A 61 -1.28 -9.19 -0.61
N LEU A 62 -2.49 -8.85 -1.02
CA LEU A 62 -3.65 -8.71 -0.14
C LEU A 62 -4.19 -10.09 0.16
N ARG A 63 -4.54 -10.35 1.42
CA ARG A 63 -5.22 -11.58 1.84
C ARG A 63 -6.60 -11.23 2.39
N VAL A 64 -7.63 -11.83 1.81
CA VAL A 64 -9.00 -11.70 2.34
C VAL A 64 -9.09 -12.39 3.70
N GLN A 65 -9.72 -11.70 4.65
CA GLN A 65 -9.97 -12.20 6.00
C GLN A 65 -11.44 -12.54 6.19
N ASP A 66 -11.73 -13.40 7.17
CA ASP A 66 -13.11 -13.76 7.53
C ASP A 66 -13.82 -12.62 8.27
N MET A 67 -13.07 -11.84 9.05
CA MET A 67 -13.59 -10.71 9.82
C MET A 67 -12.72 -9.45 9.62
N PRO A 68 -13.30 -8.25 9.71
CA PRO A 68 -12.54 -7.01 9.76
C PRO A 68 -11.55 -7.06 10.93
N PHE A 69 -10.29 -6.78 10.62
CA PHE A 69 -9.22 -6.77 11.61
C PHE A 69 -8.72 -5.34 11.79
N ASP A 70 -8.58 -4.89 13.04
CA ASP A 70 -8.02 -3.58 13.38
C ASP A 70 -6.67 -3.79 14.04
N ASN A 71 -5.61 -3.80 13.23
CA ASN A 71 -4.25 -4.00 13.73
C ASN A 71 -3.74 -2.73 14.40
N ASP A 72 -2.85 -2.91 15.38
CA ASP A 72 -2.05 -1.81 15.92
C ASP A 72 -1.07 -1.34 14.85
N VAL A 73 -1.21 -0.07 14.45
CA VAL A 73 -0.38 0.57 13.42
C VAL A 73 0.67 1.49 14.03
N SER A 74 0.83 1.47 15.36
CA SER A 74 1.81 2.31 16.07
C SER A 74 3.23 2.06 15.58
N GLU A 75 3.59 0.81 15.28
CA GLU A 75 4.89 0.48 14.69
C GLU A 75 5.07 1.17 13.34
N LEU A 76 4.11 1.02 12.42
CA LEU A 76 4.13 1.66 11.10
C LEU A 76 4.28 3.18 11.22
N LEU A 77 3.52 3.82 12.10
CA LEU A 77 3.51 5.28 12.27
C LEU A 77 4.84 5.81 12.82
N ASN A 78 5.51 5.05 13.68
CA ASN A 78 6.76 5.44 14.33
C ASN A 78 8.04 4.96 13.61
N GLN A 79 7.91 4.35 12.43
CA GLN A 79 9.06 3.90 11.64
C GLN A 79 10.05 5.02 11.33
N LYS A 80 11.32 4.76 11.69
CA LYS A 80 12.52 5.52 11.27
C LYS A 80 13.25 4.85 10.11
N THR A 81 13.02 3.55 9.92
CA THR A 81 13.54 2.71 8.84
C THR A 81 12.38 1.95 8.22
N ILE A 82 12.51 1.54 6.96
CA ILE A 82 11.45 0.81 6.27
C ILE A 82 11.42 -0.65 6.74
N GLU A 83 10.34 -1.05 7.40
CA GLU A 83 10.12 -2.41 7.88
C GLU A 83 8.68 -2.86 7.55
N PRO A 84 8.43 -4.13 7.20
CA PRO A 84 7.06 -4.57 6.93
C PRO A 84 6.23 -4.58 8.21
N CYS A 85 5.10 -3.86 8.21
CA CYS A 85 4.08 -3.92 9.27
C CYS A 85 2.76 -4.43 8.68
N VAL A 86 1.95 -5.10 9.51
CA VAL A 86 0.61 -5.54 9.09
C VAL A 86 -0.32 -4.33 9.02
N VAL A 87 -1.02 -4.20 7.90
CA VAL A 87 -2.05 -3.20 7.65
C VAL A 87 -3.31 -3.91 7.21
N SER A 88 -4.46 -3.37 7.62
CA SER A 88 -5.77 -3.87 7.26
C SER A 88 -6.57 -2.81 6.53
N GLY A 89 -7.57 -3.26 5.79
CA GLY A 89 -8.45 -2.39 5.04
C GLY A 89 -9.67 -3.13 4.53
N VAL A 90 -10.42 -2.45 3.68
CA VAL A 90 -11.62 -2.99 3.03
C VAL A 90 -11.53 -2.76 1.53
N LEU A 91 -11.96 -3.75 0.75
CA LEU A 91 -12.09 -3.57 -0.69
C LEU A 91 -13.23 -2.59 -0.99
N THR A 92 -12.91 -1.42 -1.55
CA THR A 92 -13.87 -0.36 -1.88
C THR A 92 -14.29 -0.37 -3.35
N GLU A 93 -13.49 -0.99 -4.21
CA GLU A 93 -13.84 -1.20 -5.62
C GLU A 93 -13.33 -2.58 -6.06
N VAL A 94 -14.16 -3.34 -6.76
CA VAL A 94 -13.77 -4.60 -7.39
C VAL A 94 -14.30 -4.62 -8.83
N ASN A 95 -13.39 -4.58 -9.79
CA ASN A 95 -13.72 -4.73 -11.22
C ASN A 95 -13.02 -5.94 -11.84
N ASP A 96 -13.15 -6.09 -13.15
CA ASP A 96 -12.60 -7.25 -13.88
C ASP A 96 -11.08 -7.34 -13.85
N THR A 97 -10.38 -6.21 -13.64
CA THR A 97 -8.92 -6.13 -13.79
C THR A 97 -8.18 -5.76 -12.51
N ALA A 98 -8.84 -5.04 -11.61
CA ALA A 98 -8.23 -4.42 -10.44
C ALA A 98 -9.20 -4.41 -9.25
N VAL A 99 -8.59 -4.33 -8.07
CA VAL A 99 -9.28 -4.02 -6.82
C VAL A 99 -8.68 -2.75 -6.22
N GLU A 100 -9.48 -2.03 -5.46
CA GLU A 100 -9.02 -0.98 -4.58
C GLU A 100 -9.28 -1.37 -3.13
N CYS A 101 -8.27 -1.25 -2.30
CA CYS A 101 -8.35 -1.41 -0.86
C CYS A 101 -8.15 -0.05 -0.19
N LYS A 102 -9.15 0.42 0.55
CA LYS A 102 -9.00 1.56 1.46
C LYS A 102 -8.45 1.04 2.79
N MET A 103 -7.28 1.54 3.19
CA MET A 103 -6.65 1.16 4.44
C MET A 103 -7.39 1.79 5.63
N ASN A 104 -7.46 1.05 6.73
CA ASN A 104 -8.05 1.52 7.98
C ASN A 104 -7.26 2.73 8.53
N ARG A 105 -7.87 3.46 9.48
CA ARG A 105 -7.25 4.59 10.18
C ARG A 105 -6.74 5.71 9.25
N ASP A 106 -7.37 5.85 8.09
CA ASP A 106 -7.03 6.82 7.06
C ASP A 106 -5.57 6.75 6.56
N LEU A 107 -4.96 5.56 6.63
CA LEU A 107 -3.58 5.33 6.18
C LEU A 107 -3.40 5.44 4.66
N GLY A 108 -4.50 5.55 3.91
CA GLY A 108 -4.52 5.75 2.47
C GLY A 108 -5.29 4.66 1.73
N ALA A 109 -4.92 4.41 0.48
CA ALA A 109 -5.52 3.38 -0.36
C ALA A 109 -4.48 2.75 -1.28
N ILE A 110 -4.70 1.48 -1.64
CA ILE A 110 -3.92 0.80 -2.66
C ILE A 110 -4.84 0.18 -3.71
N ARG A 111 -4.58 0.51 -4.98
CA ARG A 111 -5.26 -0.08 -6.13
C ARG A 111 -4.32 -1.02 -6.85
N VAL A 112 -4.64 -2.30 -6.90
CA VAL A 112 -3.75 -3.35 -7.45
C VAL A 112 -4.53 -4.28 -8.38
N PRO A 113 -3.85 -4.99 -9.30
CA PRO A 113 -4.52 -5.97 -10.15
C PRO A 113 -5.17 -7.08 -9.36
N ARG A 114 -6.33 -7.55 -9.82
CA ARG A 114 -7.15 -8.55 -9.11
C ARG A 114 -6.38 -9.83 -8.72
N ARG A 115 -5.40 -10.23 -9.52
CA ARG A 115 -4.52 -11.40 -9.30
C ARG A 115 -3.58 -11.29 -8.09
N THR A 116 -3.44 -10.11 -7.47
CA THR A 116 -2.59 -9.92 -6.29
C THR A 116 -3.38 -10.06 -4.99
N VAL A 117 -4.64 -10.50 -5.06
CA VAL A 117 -5.46 -10.82 -3.90
C VAL A 117 -5.54 -12.33 -3.73
N ILE A 118 -5.14 -12.82 -2.56
CA ILE A 118 -5.22 -14.21 -2.14
C ILE A 118 -6.55 -14.38 -1.40
N THR A 119 -7.39 -15.27 -1.90
CA THR A 119 -8.72 -15.51 -1.34
C THR A 119 -9.27 -16.87 -1.77
N GLU A 120 -10.15 -17.44 -0.95
CA GLU A 120 -10.94 -18.63 -1.27
C GLU A 120 -12.39 -18.26 -1.64
N VAL A 121 -12.77 -16.99 -1.50
CA VAL A 121 -14.12 -16.49 -1.79
C VAL A 121 -14.13 -15.60 -3.03
N PRO A 122 -15.28 -15.47 -3.72
CA PRO A 122 -15.42 -14.52 -4.81
C PRO A 122 -15.14 -13.09 -4.34
N LEU A 123 -14.23 -12.39 -5.03
CA LEU A 123 -13.93 -10.99 -4.74
C LEU A 123 -15.15 -10.11 -4.98
N LYS A 124 -15.47 -9.30 -3.97
CA LYS A 124 -16.53 -8.30 -3.98
C LYS A 124 -16.14 -7.13 -3.08
N GLU A 125 -16.81 -6.00 -3.27
CA GLU A 125 -16.69 -4.85 -2.38
C GLU A 125 -17.13 -5.21 -0.96
N GLY A 126 -16.54 -4.55 0.03
CA GLY A 126 -16.80 -4.77 1.45
C GLY A 126 -16.01 -5.91 2.09
N LEU A 127 -15.23 -6.69 1.33
CA LEU A 127 -14.38 -7.73 1.91
C LEU A 127 -13.24 -7.12 2.74
N PRO A 128 -13.02 -7.57 3.98
CA PRO A 128 -11.87 -7.16 4.77
C PRO A 128 -10.62 -7.86 4.25
N VAL A 129 -9.50 -7.13 4.25
CA VAL A 129 -8.21 -7.62 3.80
C VAL A 129 -7.10 -7.22 4.75
N GLU A 130 -6.04 -8.01 4.78
CA GLU A 130 -4.77 -7.68 5.42
C GLU A 130 -3.62 -7.79 4.41
N PHE A 131 -2.56 -7.02 4.63
CA PHE A 131 -1.32 -7.12 3.89
C PHE A 131 -0.18 -6.47 4.66
N TYR A 132 1.06 -6.75 4.26
CA TYR A 132 2.22 -6.03 4.76
C TYR A 132 2.47 -4.76 3.97
N LEU A 133 2.77 -3.68 4.70
CA LEU A 133 3.22 -2.40 4.15
C LEU A 133 4.27 -1.78 5.08
N SER A 134 5.23 -1.03 4.52
CA SER A 134 6.10 -0.13 5.29
C SER A 134 5.84 1.33 4.93
N LYS A 135 6.38 2.27 5.71
CA LYS A 135 6.61 3.64 5.20
C LYS A 135 7.42 3.59 3.90
N ALA A 136 7.31 4.65 3.10
CA ALA A 136 8.13 4.83 1.92
C ALA A 136 9.42 5.59 2.25
N LEU A 137 10.50 5.21 1.56
CA LEU A 137 11.79 5.87 1.59
C LEU A 137 12.05 6.47 0.22
N VAL A 138 12.29 7.78 0.15
CA VAL A 138 12.73 8.47 -1.06
C VAL A 138 14.16 8.01 -1.36
N VAL A 139 14.41 7.63 -2.61
CA VAL A 139 15.71 7.13 -3.07
C VAL A 139 16.19 7.94 -4.28
N ALA A 140 17.50 8.17 -4.35
CA ALA A 140 18.14 8.68 -5.55
C ALA A 140 18.03 7.64 -6.69
N GLU A 141 18.05 8.12 -7.94
CA GLU A 141 18.05 7.26 -9.13
C GLU A 141 19.37 6.51 -9.32
#